data_AF-A0A6G3PQL3-F1
#
_entry.id   AF-A0A6G3PQL3-F1
#
_cell.length_a   1.000
_cell.length_b   1.000
_cell.length_c   1.000
_cell.angle_alpha   90.00
_cell.angle_beta   90.00
_cell.angle_gamma   90.00
#
_symmetry.space_group_name_H-M   'P 1'
#
loop_
_entity.id
_entity.type
_entity.pdbx_description
1 polymer ?
#
loop_
_entity_poly.entity_id
_entity_poly.type
_entity_poly.pdbx_seq_one_letter_code
_entity_poly.pdbx_strand_id
1 'polypeptide(L)'
;MADRYLHLTGTAPGRFLTRRLGLPQPAPLRRWSLETPRLEGPLLHLTAGDSAIGGELAKVLAATGLAVEQRSERPAAIVLDATGVTSARGLAEVHAALHPVVRSQAPGGRIVVIGTPPSSEDHHQAAAQQALEGFVRSLGKEIGRGSTVQLVRLPAGAAPVAAESTLRFLLSPRSAYVSGQVIELTGAAPDPAADPDAPLTGRTALVTGAARG
;
A
#
# COMPACT_ATOMS: atom_id res chain seq x y z
N MET A 1 -24.75 -0.35 -12.24
CA MET A 1 -24.70 -1.03 -13.55
C MET A 1 -23.74 -2.20 -13.41
N ALA A 2 -24.21 -3.44 -13.46
CA ALA A 2 -23.33 -4.60 -13.30
C ALA A 2 -22.37 -4.69 -14.49
N ASP A 3 -21.06 -4.74 -14.22
CA ASP A 3 -20.04 -4.84 -15.25
C ASP A 3 -20.10 -6.23 -15.91
N ARG A 4 -20.84 -6.32 -17.02
CA ARG A 4 -21.04 -7.55 -17.80
C ARG A 4 -19.72 -8.10 -18.34
N TYR A 5 -18.73 -7.25 -18.59
CA TYR A 5 -17.42 -7.65 -19.07
C TYR A 5 -16.60 -8.30 -17.95
N LEU A 6 -16.59 -7.70 -16.75
CA LEU A 6 -16.00 -8.32 -15.57
C LEU A 6 -16.62 -9.70 -15.29
N HIS A 7 -17.95 -9.82 -15.38
CA HIS A 7 -18.61 -11.11 -15.18
C HIS A 7 -18.19 -12.15 -16.24
N LEU A 8 -18.20 -11.77 -17.52
CA LEU A 8 -17.77 -12.64 -18.62
C LEU A 8 -16.32 -13.12 -18.43
N THR A 9 -15.40 -12.19 -18.17
CA THR A 9 -13.97 -12.48 -17.91
C THR A 9 -13.74 -13.26 -16.62
N GLY A 10 -14.70 -13.28 -15.70
CA GLY A 10 -14.72 -14.13 -14.51
C GLY A 10 -15.10 -15.60 -14.76
N THR A 11 -15.62 -15.95 -15.93
CA THR A 11 -15.96 -17.34 -16.30
C THR A 11 -14.76 -18.08 -16.92
N ALA A 12 -14.76 -19.42 -16.91
CA ALA A 12 -13.68 -20.20 -17.53
C ALA A 12 -13.58 -19.98 -19.07
N PRO A 13 -14.68 -20.02 -19.85
CA PRO A 13 -14.65 -19.71 -21.27
C PRO A 13 -14.20 -18.27 -21.56
N GLY A 14 -14.70 -17.30 -20.77
CA GLY A 14 -14.31 -15.90 -20.93
C GLY A 14 -12.83 -15.66 -20.64
N ARG A 15 -12.26 -16.27 -19.60
CA ARG A 15 -10.81 -16.24 -19.35
C ARG A 15 -10.00 -16.85 -20.49
N PHE A 16 -10.45 -17.98 -21.04
CA PHE A 16 -9.76 -18.64 -22.15
C PHE A 16 -9.70 -17.74 -23.38
N LEU A 17 -10.85 -17.18 -23.79
CA LEU A 17 -10.94 -16.32 -24.97
C LEU A 17 -10.14 -15.02 -24.79
N THR A 18 -10.29 -14.36 -23.65
CA THR A 18 -9.59 -13.10 -23.38
C THR A 18 -8.08 -13.27 -23.31
N ARG A 19 -7.56 -14.37 -22.75
CA ARG A 19 -6.11 -14.68 -22.80
C ARG A 19 -5.62 -14.86 -24.23
N ARG A 20 -6.36 -15.60 -25.06
CA ARG A 20 -6.00 -15.84 -26.47
C ARG A 20 -5.99 -14.58 -27.30
N LEU A 21 -6.88 -13.64 -26.99
CA LEU A 21 -7.03 -12.37 -27.71
C LEU A 21 -6.23 -11.22 -27.09
N GLY A 22 -5.48 -11.45 -26.01
CA GLY A 22 -4.74 -10.39 -25.30
C GLY A 22 -5.64 -9.32 -24.67
N LEU A 23 -6.90 -9.65 -24.39
CA LEU A 23 -7.87 -8.72 -23.84
C LEU A 23 -7.70 -8.54 -22.32
N PRO A 24 -8.05 -7.36 -21.77
CA PRO A 24 -7.96 -7.10 -20.33
C PRO A 24 -8.73 -8.12 -19.48
N GLN A 25 -8.13 -8.52 -18.35
CA GLN A 25 -8.78 -9.37 -17.35
C GLN A 25 -8.89 -8.61 -16.03
N PRO A 26 -9.93 -7.78 -15.86
CA PRO A 26 -10.10 -7.02 -14.63
C PRO A 26 -10.32 -7.97 -13.45
N ALA A 27 -9.71 -7.66 -12.31
CA ALA A 27 -9.92 -8.40 -11.08
C ALA A 27 -11.09 -7.79 -10.28
N PRO A 28 -11.98 -8.59 -9.69
CA PRO A 28 -12.94 -8.08 -8.72
C PRO A 28 -12.18 -7.54 -7.51
N LEU A 29 -12.34 -6.26 -7.23
CA LEU A 29 -11.62 -5.59 -6.15
C LEU A 29 -12.29 -5.86 -4.80
N ARG A 30 -11.51 -6.35 -3.84
CA ARG A 30 -11.94 -6.51 -2.44
C ARG A 30 -12.14 -5.13 -1.82
N ARG A 31 -13.40 -4.74 -1.63
CA ARG A 31 -13.81 -3.47 -1.01
C ARG A 31 -14.23 -3.67 0.43
N TRP A 32 -14.24 -2.58 1.19
CA TRP A 32 -14.73 -2.62 2.57
C TRP A 32 -16.24 -2.83 2.60
N SER A 33 -16.67 -3.77 3.44
CA SER A 33 -18.05 -3.98 3.85
C SER A 33 -18.02 -4.56 5.27
N LEU A 34 -19.19 -4.76 5.88
CA LEU A 34 -19.30 -5.47 7.16
C LEU A 34 -18.81 -6.93 7.05
N GLU A 35 -18.91 -7.54 5.87
CA GLU A 35 -18.46 -8.92 5.61
C GLU A 35 -16.96 -8.98 5.29
N THR A 36 -16.42 -7.95 4.64
CA THR A 36 -15.00 -7.83 4.30
C THR A 36 -14.35 -6.59 4.93
N PRO A 37 -14.29 -6.51 6.28
CA PRO A 37 -13.77 -5.32 6.97
C PRO A 37 -12.24 -5.21 6.88
N ARG A 38 -11.55 -6.34 6.65
CA ARG A 38 -10.08 -6.45 6.65
C ARG A 38 -9.60 -7.30 5.47
N LEU A 39 -8.29 -7.24 5.18
CA LEU A 39 -7.63 -8.17 4.26
C LEU A 39 -7.42 -9.50 4.97
N GLU A 40 -7.39 -10.60 4.21
CA GLU A 40 -7.12 -11.94 4.72
C GLU A 40 -5.70 -12.37 4.36
N GLY A 41 -4.93 -12.73 5.37
CA GLY A 41 -3.55 -13.16 5.26
C GLY A 41 -2.58 -12.22 5.97
N PRO A 42 -1.30 -12.61 6.07
CA PRO A 42 -0.31 -11.88 6.85
C PRO A 42 0.23 -10.66 6.09
N LEU A 43 0.87 -9.78 6.85
CA LEU A 43 1.68 -8.67 6.38
C LEU A 43 3.15 -9.04 6.47
N LEU A 44 3.91 -8.85 5.39
CA LEU A 44 5.37 -8.90 5.43
C LEU A 44 5.92 -7.50 5.67
N HIS A 45 6.81 -7.37 6.66
CA HIS A 45 7.57 -6.16 6.90
C HIS A 45 9.02 -6.40 6.45
N LEU A 46 9.44 -5.65 5.43
CA LEU A 46 10.75 -5.73 4.81
C LEU A 46 11.50 -4.42 5.03
N THR A 47 12.82 -4.46 4.87
CA THR A 47 13.69 -3.28 5.00
C THR A 47 14.69 -3.26 3.85
N ALA A 48 14.97 -2.06 3.33
CA ALA A 48 16.04 -1.75 2.39
C ALA A 48 16.86 -0.57 2.95
N GLY A 49 18.18 -0.73 3.01
CA GLY A 49 19.09 0.17 3.70
C GLY A 49 19.02 0.05 5.23
N ASP A 50 19.73 0.95 5.90
CA ASP A 50 19.77 1.02 7.36
C ASP A 50 18.55 1.78 7.89
N SER A 51 17.52 1.04 8.32
CA SER A 51 16.32 1.63 8.90
C SER A 51 16.56 2.10 10.34
N ALA A 52 16.28 3.39 10.57
CA ALA A 52 16.23 3.96 11.91
C ALA A 52 14.87 3.75 12.62
N ILE A 53 13.82 3.36 11.87
CA ILE A 53 12.43 3.33 12.37
C ILE A 53 11.82 1.93 12.48
N GLY A 54 12.53 0.88 12.05
CA GLY A 54 11.96 -0.45 11.86
C GLY A 54 11.27 -1.03 13.10
N GLY A 55 11.84 -0.82 14.30
CA GLY A 55 11.26 -1.32 15.55
C GLY A 55 9.95 -0.63 15.95
N GLU A 56 9.86 0.68 15.75
CA GLU A 56 8.63 1.45 16.03
C GLU A 56 7.58 1.25 14.94
N LEU A 57 8.02 1.19 13.68
CA LEU A 57 7.16 0.88 12.54
C LEU A 57 6.51 -0.50 12.71
N ALA A 58 7.24 -1.51 13.19
CA ALA A 58 6.66 -2.83 13.44
C ALA A 58 5.48 -2.79 14.44
N LYS A 59 5.55 -1.93 15.47
CA LYS A 59 4.44 -1.73 16.42
C LYS A 59 3.23 -1.11 15.74
N VAL A 60 3.44 -0.10 14.89
CA VAL A 60 2.37 0.54 14.11
C VAL A 60 1.73 -0.45 13.15
N LEU A 61 2.54 -1.26 12.46
CA LEU A 61 2.05 -2.30 11.55
C LEU A 61 1.22 -3.36 12.29
N ALA A 62 1.67 -3.81 13.47
CA ALA A 62 0.90 -4.74 14.29
C ALA A 62 -0.46 -4.16 14.72
N ALA A 63 -0.56 -2.84 14.91
CA ALA A 63 -1.80 -2.16 15.26
C ALA A 63 -2.83 -2.13 14.11
N THR A 64 -2.40 -2.31 12.85
CA THR A 64 -3.28 -2.26 11.66
C THR A 64 -4.29 -3.42 11.59
N GLY A 65 -4.11 -4.45 12.41
CA GLY A 65 -5.00 -5.61 12.49
C GLY A 65 -4.65 -6.74 11.52
N LEU A 66 -3.48 -6.68 10.88
CA LEU A 66 -2.87 -7.78 10.12
C LEU A 66 -1.76 -8.42 10.97
N ALA A 67 -1.64 -9.76 10.90
CA ALA A 67 -0.54 -10.47 11.54
C ALA A 67 0.77 -10.17 10.79
N VAL A 68 1.76 -9.61 11.49
CA VAL A 68 3.08 -9.34 10.91
C VAL A 68 3.92 -10.60 10.98
N GLU A 69 4.31 -11.12 9.82
CA GLU A 69 5.12 -12.33 9.69
C GLU A 69 6.42 -12.04 8.95
N GLN A 70 7.46 -12.82 9.25
CA GLN A 70 8.76 -12.71 8.57
C GLN A 70 8.75 -13.37 7.20
N ARG A 71 7.90 -14.38 7.01
CA ARG A 71 7.80 -15.16 5.77
C ARG A 71 6.35 -15.59 5.57
N SER A 72 5.89 -15.52 4.33
CA SER A 72 4.58 -16.00 3.95
C SER A 72 4.59 -16.43 2.49
N GLU A 73 3.97 -17.56 2.18
CA GLU A 73 3.78 -18.01 0.80
C GLU A 73 2.71 -17.20 0.06
N ARG A 74 1.85 -16.47 0.79
CA ARG A 74 0.73 -15.73 0.20
C ARG A 74 0.35 -14.50 1.04
N PRO A 75 1.22 -13.49 1.14
CA PRO A 75 0.95 -12.33 1.98
C PRO A 75 -0.20 -11.48 1.43
N ALA A 76 -1.02 -10.95 2.33
CA ALA A 76 -2.08 -9.99 2.01
C ALA A 76 -1.51 -8.59 1.80
N ALA A 77 -0.43 -8.27 2.49
CA ALA A 77 0.26 -7.01 2.37
C ALA A 77 1.79 -7.16 2.48
N ILE A 78 2.51 -6.27 1.82
CA ILE A 78 3.95 -6.14 1.88
C ILE A 78 4.27 -4.67 2.17
N VAL A 79 4.96 -4.41 3.26
CA VAL A 79 5.45 -3.08 3.62
C VAL A 79 6.97 -3.11 3.55
N LEU A 80 7.53 -2.26 2.69
CA LEU A 80 8.98 -2.08 2.60
C LEU A 80 9.34 -0.75 3.24
N ASP A 81 10.15 -0.79 4.29
CA ASP A 81 10.85 0.37 4.79
C ASP A 81 12.10 0.64 3.94
N ALA A 82 12.05 1.71 3.14
CA ALA A 82 13.14 2.21 2.31
C ALA A 82 13.62 3.60 2.78
N THR A 83 13.35 3.98 4.03
CA THR A 83 13.79 5.27 4.60
C THR A 83 15.30 5.38 4.69
N GLY A 84 16.00 4.25 4.85
CA GLY A 84 17.46 4.17 4.87
C GLY A 84 18.13 4.25 3.49
N VAL A 85 17.37 4.33 2.38
CA VAL A 85 17.93 4.35 1.02
C VAL A 85 18.34 5.78 0.64
N THR A 86 19.62 6.09 0.80
CA THR A 86 20.16 7.45 0.60
C THR A 86 20.99 7.63 -0.68
N SER A 87 21.12 6.60 -1.50
CA SER A 87 21.88 6.68 -2.76
C SER A 87 21.29 5.80 -3.86
N ALA A 88 21.62 6.12 -5.11
CA ALA A 88 21.19 5.33 -6.26
C ALA A 88 21.62 3.86 -6.17
N ARG A 89 22.77 3.57 -5.54
CA ARG A 89 23.22 2.19 -5.30
C ARG A 89 22.28 1.43 -4.37
N GLY A 90 21.77 2.09 -3.32
CA GLY A 90 20.85 1.49 -2.35
C GLY A 90 19.49 1.10 -2.95
N LEU A 91 19.12 1.64 -4.12
CA LEU A 91 17.91 1.19 -4.84
C LEU A 91 17.96 -0.30 -5.23
N ALA A 92 19.15 -0.88 -5.34
CA ALA A 92 19.30 -2.32 -5.54
C ALA A 92 18.71 -3.14 -4.38
N GLU A 93 18.74 -2.60 -3.16
CA GLU A 93 18.20 -3.26 -1.96
C GLU A 93 16.67 -3.25 -1.97
N VAL A 94 16.03 -2.19 -2.50
CA VAL A 94 14.58 -2.13 -2.71
C VAL A 94 14.13 -3.28 -3.63
N HIS A 95 14.84 -3.46 -4.75
CA HIS A 95 14.58 -4.57 -5.66
C HIS A 95 14.84 -5.92 -4.98
N ALA A 96 15.99 -6.08 -4.32
CA ALA A 96 16.37 -7.34 -3.66
C ALA A 96 15.36 -7.77 -2.59
N ALA A 97 14.80 -6.82 -1.84
CA ALA A 97 13.79 -7.09 -0.82
C ALA A 97 12.43 -7.46 -1.42
N LEU A 98 11.94 -6.73 -2.44
CA LEU A 98 10.59 -6.94 -2.98
C LEU A 98 10.51 -8.07 -4.02
N HIS A 99 11.51 -8.22 -4.89
CA HIS A 99 11.47 -9.15 -6.02
C HIS A 99 11.13 -10.60 -5.64
N PRO A 100 11.63 -11.17 -4.53
CA PRO A 100 11.33 -12.55 -4.14
C PRO A 100 9.87 -12.78 -3.71
N VAL A 101 9.19 -11.76 -3.16
CA VAL A 101 7.88 -11.91 -2.51
C VAL A 101 6.72 -11.30 -3.30
N VAL A 102 7.00 -10.34 -4.18
CA VAL A 102 5.96 -9.55 -4.85
C VAL A 102 5.02 -10.40 -5.71
N ARG A 103 5.52 -11.49 -6.30
CA ARG A 103 4.71 -12.41 -7.11
C ARG A 103 3.84 -13.35 -6.28
N SER A 104 4.21 -13.63 -5.03
CA SER A 104 3.48 -14.56 -4.15
C SER A 104 2.28 -13.88 -3.46
N GLN A 105 2.20 -12.55 -3.50
CA GLN A 105 1.11 -11.76 -2.92
C GLN A 105 -0.28 -12.29 -3.29
N ALA A 106 -1.20 -12.24 -2.31
CA ALA A 106 -2.59 -12.56 -2.51
C ALA A 106 -3.25 -11.61 -3.55
N PRO A 107 -4.26 -12.08 -4.31
CA PRO A 107 -5.08 -11.19 -5.14
C PRO A 107 -5.67 -10.05 -4.31
N GLY A 108 -5.68 -8.85 -4.85
CA GLY A 108 -6.16 -7.68 -4.13
C GLY A 108 -5.30 -7.31 -2.92
N GLY A 109 -4.02 -7.69 -2.91
CA GLY A 109 -3.11 -7.33 -1.83
C GLY A 109 -2.61 -5.87 -1.89
N ARG A 110 -1.76 -5.50 -0.94
CA ARG A 110 -1.25 -4.13 -0.77
C ARG A 110 0.25 -4.11 -0.69
N ILE A 111 0.89 -3.26 -1.50
CA ILE A 111 2.31 -2.96 -1.38
C ILE A 111 2.45 -1.50 -0.95
N VAL A 112 3.15 -1.27 0.15
CA VAL A 112 3.45 0.09 0.63
C VAL A 112 4.96 0.20 0.76
N VAL A 113 5.54 1.12 0.00
CA VAL A 113 6.94 1.53 0.18
C VAL A 113 6.92 2.76 1.08
N ILE A 114 7.68 2.74 2.17
CA ILE A 114 7.88 3.87 3.06
C ILE A 114 9.24 4.47 2.73
N GLY A 115 9.25 5.73 2.34
CA GLY A 115 10.46 6.50 2.10
C GLY A 115 10.44 7.78 2.94
N THR A 116 11.40 8.64 2.67
CA THR A 116 11.47 9.99 3.23
C THR A 116 11.21 11.03 2.14
N PRO A 117 10.80 12.26 2.48
CA PRO A 117 10.85 13.39 1.56
C PRO A 117 12.25 13.54 0.92
N PRO A 118 12.34 13.91 -0.36
CA PRO A 118 13.62 14.23 -0.98
C PRO A 118 14.27 15.41 -0.23
N SER A 119 15.53 15.27 0.15
CA SER A 119 16.28 16.27 0.89
C SER A 119 16.57 17.50 0.01
N SER A 120 16.46 18.69 0.60
CA SER A 120 16.94 19.93 -0.04
C SER A 120 18.45 20.11 0.07
N GLU A 121 19.12 19.36 0.95
CA GLU A 121 20.54 19.51 1.27
C GLU A 121 21.41 18.35 0.75
N ASP A 122 20.81 17.19 0.51
CA ASP A 122 21.49 15.99 0.01
C ASP A 122 20.86 15.52 -1.30
N HIS A 123 21.53 15.85 -2.41
CA HIS A 123 21.08 15.47 -3.75
C HIS A 123 21.14 13.95 -4.04
N HIS A 124 21.98 13.18 -3.34
CA HIS A 124 22.06 11.73 -3.51
C HIS A 124 20.83 11.07 -2.87
N GLN A 125 20.51 11.48 -1.64
CA GLN A 125 19.29 11.04 -0.97
C GLN A 125 18.05 11.49 -1.75
N ALA A 126 18.02 12.74 -2.24
CA ALA A 126 16.89 13.26 -2.99
C ALA A 126 16.65 12.46 -4.27
N ALA A 127 17.70 12.16 -5.03
CA ALA A 127 17.60 11.33 -6.22
C ALA A 127 17.10 9.91 -5.91
N ALA A 128 17.63 9.28 -4.86
CA ALA A 128 17.24 7.93 -4.46
C ALA A 128 15.76 7.87 -4.01
N GLN A 129 15.35 8.78 -3.14
CA GLN A 129 13.98 8.84 -2.62
C GLN A 129 12.97 9.33 -3.66
N GLN A 130 13.40 10.10 -4.66
CA GLN A 130 12.55 10.45 -5.80
C GLN A 130 12.38 9.28 -6.76
N ALA A 131 13.42 8.45 -6.96
CA ALA A 131 13.34 7.26 -7.82
C ALA A 131 12.30 6.23 -7.33
N LEU A 132 12.02 6.18 -6.02
CA LEU A 132 10.98 5.33 -5.45
C LEU A 132 9.59 5.59 -6.05
N GLU A 133 9.30 6.83 -6.44
CA GLU A 133 8.02 7.17 -7.08
C GLU A 133 7.88 6.47 -8.43
N GLY A 134 8.93 6.53 -9.27
CA GLY A 134 8.97 5.84 -10.54
C GLY A 134 8.82 4.33 -10.37
N PHE A 135 9.55 3.76 -9.40
CA PHE A 135 9.44 2.34 -9.06
C PHE A 135 8.01 1.94 -8.66
N VAL A 136 7.38 2.66 -7.72
CA VAL A 136 6.03 2.38 -7.24
C VAL A 136 4.99 2.49 -8.36
N ARG A 137 5.09 3.52 -9.21
CA ARG A 137 4.16 3.71 -10.33
C ARG A 137 4.30 2.62 -11.39
N SER A 138 5.52 2.16 -11.67
CA SER A 138 5.76 1.04 -12.59
C SER A 138 5.25 -0.27 -11.99
N LEU A 139 5.60 -0.57 -10.74
CA LEU A 139 5.14 -1.77 -10.06
C LEU A 139 3.60 -1.82 -9.97
N GLY A 140 2.94 -0.68 -9.74
CA GLY A 140 1.48 -0.58 -9.75
C GLY A 140 0.83 -0.94 -11.08
N LYS A 141 1.53 -0.76 -12.21
CA LYS A 141 1.07 -1.15 -13.55
C LYS A 141 1.34 -2.62 -13.85
N GLU A 142 2.36 -3.21 -13.23
CA GLU A 142 2.84 -4.56 -13.51
C GLU A 142 2.25 -5.62 -12.57
N ILE A 143 1.94 -5.27 -11.32
CA ILE A 143 1.57 -6.23 -10.27
C ILE A 143 0.26 -6.99 -10.57
N GLY A 144 -0.68 -6.35 -11.28
CA GLY A 144 -1.97 -6.92 -11.66
C GLY A 144 -2.81 -7.41 -10.47
N ARG A 145 -3.71 -8.36 -10.74
CA ARG A 145 -4.54 -9.11 -9.74
C ARG A 145 -5.34 -8.22 -8.76
N GLY A 146 -5.64 -6.97 -9.14
CA GLY A 146 -6.35 -6.02 -8.29
C GLY A 146 -5.52 -5.49 -7.11
N SER A 147 -4.20 -5.74 -7.11
CA SER A 147 -3.28 -5.25 -6.09
C SER A 147 -3.01 -3.75 -6.27
N THR A 148 -2.68 -3.08 -5.17
CA THR A 148 -2.29 -1.67 -5.19
C THR A 148 -0.88 -1.47 -4.66
N VAL A 149 -0.20 -0.42 -5.14
CA VAL A 149 1.17 -0.09 -4.77
C VAL A 149 1.27 1.39 -4.47
N GLN A 150 1.81 1.76 -3.31
CA GLN A 150 1.80 3.13 -2.81
C GLN A 150 3.17 3.53 -2.26
N LEU A 151 3.52 4.81 -2.39
CA LEU A 151 4.66 5.41 -1.71
C LEU A 151 4.14 6.29 -0.57
N VAL A 152 4.62 6.07 0.65
CA VAL A 152 4.36 6.94 1.80
C VAL A 152 5.68 7.63 2.16
N ARG A 153 5.69 8.96 2.18
CA ARG A 153 6.87 9.74 2.61
C ARG A 153 6.67 10.16 4.06
N LEU A 154 7.48 9.60 4.95
CA LEU A 154 7.54 9.98 6.36
C LEU A 154 8.73 10.93 6.56
N PRO A 155 8.52 12.16 7.07
CA PRO A 155 9.62 13.09 7.34
C PRO A 155 10.67 12.49 8.29
N ALA A 156 11.94 12.82 8.07
CA ALA A 156 13.00 12.42 8.99
C ALA A 156 12.71 12.97 10.40
N GLY A 157 12.87 12.12 11.42
CA GLY A 157 12.56 12.46 12.81
C GLY A 157 11.07 12.41 13.19
N ALA A 158 10.16 12.21 12.24
CA ALA A 158 8.76 11.93 12.58
C ALA A 158 8.61 10.52 13.14
N ALA A 159 7.88 10.40 14.25
CA ALA A 159 7.57 9.09 14.83
C ALA A 159 6.68 8.27 13.87
N PRO A 160 6.93 6.96 13.68
CA PRO A 160 6.12 6.13 12.77
C PRO A 160 4.63 6.10 13.09
N VAL A 161 4.24 6.39 14.33
CA VAL A 161 2.83 6.52 14.73
C VAL A 161 2.08 7.59 13.93
N ALA A 162 2.77 8.62 13.42
CA ALA A 162 2.16 9.61 12.53
C ALA A 162 1.63 8.99 11.22
N ALA A 163 2.17 7.84 10.81
CA ALA A 163 1.71 7.09 9.64
C ALA A 163 0.55 6.13 9.93
N GLU A 164 0.12 5.98 11.19
CA GLU A 164 -0.81 4.91 11.57
C GLU A 164 -2.13 4.96 10.81
N SER A 165 -2.78 6.13 10.71
CA SER A 165 -4.06 6.27 10.01
C SER A 165 -3.92 5.97 8.51
N THR A 166 -2.83 6.43 7.89
CA THR A 166 -2.49 6.16 6.50
C THR A 166 -2.24 4.68 6.27
N LEU A 167 -1.43 4.02 7.11
CA LEU A 167 -1.15 2.59 7.00
C LEU A 167 -2.41 1.76 7.23
N ARG A 168 -3.26 2.10 8.22
CA ARG A 168 -4.57 1.45 8.40
C ARG A 168 -5.46 1.56 7.17
N PHE A 169 -5.51 2.74 6.54
CA PHE A 169 -6.28 2.93 5.31
C PHE A 169 -5.71 2.09 4.16
N LEU A 170 -4.40 2.22 3.90
CA LEU A 170 -3.73 1.55 2.77
C LEU A 170 -3.74 0.04 2.91
N LEU A 171 -3.56 -0.50 4.11
CA LEU A 171 -3.53 -1.94 4.43
C LEU A 171 -4.93 -2.53 4.65
N SER A 172 -5.97 -1.91 4.07
CA SER A 172 -7.35 -2.36 4.20
C SER A 172 -8.08 -2.48 2.85
N PRO A 173 -9.27 -3.10 2.82
CA PRO A 173 -10.16 -3.07 1.66
C PRO A 173 -10.66 -1.65 1.29
N ARG A 174 -10.48 -0.63 2.16
CA ARG A 174 -10.94 0.74 1.89
C ARG A 174 -10.12 1.43 0.79
N SER A 175 -8.86 1.05 0.61
CA SER A 175 -7.94 1.60 -0.40
C SER A 175 -7.98 0.90 -1.76
N ALA A 176 -9.03 0.10 -2.04
CA ALA A 176 -9.10 -0.81 -3.19
C ALA A 176 -8.89 -0.15 -4.57
N TYR A 177 -9.12 1.16 -4.70
CA TYR A 177 -8.97 1.91 -5.94
C TYR A 177 -7.91 3.01 -5.86
N VAL A 178 -7.02 2.95 -4.87
CA VAL A 178 -5.89 3.88 -4.71
C VAL A 178 -4.60 3.12 -5.01
N SER A 179 -4.01 3.38 -6.18
CA SER A 179 -2.78 2.73 -6.64
C SER A 179 -1.86 3.72 -7.36
N GLY A 180 -0.55 3.53 -7.24
CA GLY A 180 0.48 4.34 -7.86
C GLY A 180 0.55 5.78 -7.32
N GLN A 181 0.03 6.04 -6.12
CA GLN A 181 0.02 7.36 -5.52
C GLN A 181 1.17 7.55 -4.51
N VAL A 182 1.56 8.80 -4.34
CA VAL A 182 2.49 9.26 -3.30
C VAL A 182 1.67 9.98 -2.23
N ILE A 183 1.87 9.60 -0.98
CA ILE A 183 1.22 10.22 0.19
C ILE A 183 2.31 10.78 1.07
N GLU A 184 2.31 12.10 1.23
CA GLU A 184 3.28 12.81 2.07
C GLU A 184 2.68 13.06 3.45
N LEU A 185 3.39 12.58 4.47
CA LEU A 185 3.03 12.84 5.85
C LEU A 185 3.70 14.11 6.33
N THR A 186 3.05 14.79 7.26
CA THR A 186 3.67 15.88 8.01
C THR A 186 4.31 15.34 9.29
N GLY A 187 5.16 16.13 9.94
CA GLY A 187 5.79 15.73 11.20
C GLY A 187 4.83 15.63 12.41
N ALA A 188 3.59 16.09 12.27
CA ALA A 188 2.60 16.05 13.35
C ALA A 188 1.84 14.72 13.36
N ALA A 189 1.86 14.01 14.49
CA ALA A 189 0.96 12.88 14.70
C ALA A 189 -0.46 13.40 14.98
N PRO A 190 -1.50 12.84 14.34
CA PRO A 190 -2.87 13.20 14.66
C PRO A 190 -3.27 12.68 16.04
N ASP A 191 -4.24 13.34 16.68
CA ASP A 191 -4.86 12.81 17.89
C ASP A 191 -5.45 11.41 17.59
N PRO A 192 -5.23 10.43 18.48
CA PRO A 192 -5.76 9.10 18.28
C PRO A 192 -7.29 9.13 18.25
N ALA A 193 -7.88 8.40 17.31
CA ALA A 193 -9.32 8.16 17.32
C ALA A 193 -9.67 7.25 18.51
N ALA A 194 -10.73 7.60 19.24
CA ALA A 194 -11.22 6.78 20.37
C ALA A 194 -11.64 5.37 19.92
N ASP A 195 -12.23 5.26 18.72
CA ASP A 195 -12.53 4.00 18.05
C ASP A 195 -11.93 4.02 16.63
N PRO A 196 -10.92 3.18 16.34
CA PRO A 196 -10.34 3.06 14.99
C PRO A 196 -11.31 2.57 13.91
N ASP A 197 -12.35 1.83 14.27
CA ASP A 197 -13.38 1.35 13.34
C ASP A 197 -14.51 2.39 13.13
N ALA A 198 -14.65 3.35 14.05
CA ALA A 198 -15.55 4.50 13.95
C ALA A 198 -14.82 5.85 14.19
N PRO A 199 -13.82 6.21 13.36
CA PRO A 199 -12.89 7.31 13.64
C PRO A 199 -13.52 8.72 13.59
N LEU A 200 -14.75 8.82 13.08
CA LEU A 200 -15.50 10.07 12.98
C LEU A 200 -16.59 10.21 14.06
N THR A 201 -16.60 9.33 15.07
CA THR A 201 -17.57 9.39 16.17
C THR A 201 -17.54 10.76 16.84
N GLY A 202 -18.71 11.38 16.99
CA GLY A 202 -18.85 12.72 17.57
C GLY A 202 -18.42 13.88 16.66
N ARG A 203 -18.05 13.61 15.40
CA ARG A 203 -17.72 14.65 14.41
C ARG A 203 -18.94 15.00 13.56
N THR A 204 -19.07 16.26 13.19
CA THR A 204 -20.06 16.74 12.22
C THR A 204 -19.39 16.97 10.87
N ALA A 205 -19.91 16.34 9.82
CA ALA A 205 -19.43 16.53 8.44
C ALA A 205 -20.48 17.24 7.60
N LEU A 206 -20.08 18.30 6.88
CA LEU A 206 -20.90 18.95 5.87
C LEU A 206 -20.41 18.48 4.49
N VAL A 207 -21.29 17.82 3.74
CA VAL A 207 -21.02 17.37 2.37
C VAL A 207 -21.95 18.09 1.42
N THR A 208 -21.41 19.02 0.63
CA THR A 208 -22.17 19.74 -0.41
C THR A 208 -22.46 18.81 -1.59
N GLY A 209 -23.61 18.98 -2.25
CA GLY A 209 -23.96 18.16 -3.43
C GLY A 209 -24.37 16.72 -3.11
N ALA A 210 -24.73 16.42 -1.87
CA ALA A 210 -25.05 15.06 -1.38
C ALA A 210 -26.39 14.48 -1.89
N ALA A 211 -27.02 15.08 -2.90
CA ALA A 211 -28.31 14.61 -3.41
C ALA A 211 -28.21 13.32 -4.24
N ARG A 212 -27.04 13.06 -4.86
CA ARG A 212 -26.76 11.88 -5.68
C ARG A 212 -25.25 11.70 -5.89
N GLY A 213 -24.87 10.53 -6.39
CA GLY A 213 -23.52 10.14 -6.80
C GLY A 213 -23.57 8.91 -7.71
#